data_AF-A0A7Y8RP05-F1
#
_entry.id   AF-A0A7Y8RP05-F1
#
_cell.length_a   1.000
_cell.length_b   1.000
_cell.length_c   1.000
_cell.angle_alpha   90.00
_cell.angle_beta   90.00
_cell.angle_gamma   90.00
#
_symmetry.space_group_name_H-M   'P 1'
#
loop_
_entity.id
_entity.type
_entity.pdbx_description
1 polymer ?
#
loop_
_entity_poly.entity_id
_entity_poly.type
_entity_poly.pdbx_seq_one_letter_code
_entity_poly.pdbx_strand_id
1 'polypeptide(L)' 'MQIIRTGTVLIGEYAGWTIEIQDDRAGETGGYYLFMVQDESNGFDSWFERIEQLQQQISELDVRWN' A
#
# COMPACT_ATOMS: atom_id res chain seq x y z
N MET A 1 2.22 13.25 5.40
CA MET A 1 1.51 12.24 4.60
C MET A 1 1.33 12.68 3.15
N GLN A 2 1.94 11.97 2.20
CA GLN A 2 1.79 12.20 0.76
C GLN A 2 1.64 10.85 0.03
N ILE A 3 0.68 10.73 -0.89
CA ILE A 3 0.58 9.57 -1.80
C ILE A 3 1.80 9.58 -2.73
N ILE A 4 2.59 8.51 -2.70
CA ILE A 4 3.78 8.35 -3.54
C ILE A 4 3.58 7.33 -4.66
N ARG A 5 2.60 6.42 -4.53
CA ARG A 5 2.32 5.43 -5.56
C ARG A 5 0.92 4.85 -5.44
N THR A 6 0.30 4.53 -6.57
CA THR A 6 -0.94 3.75 -6.62
C THR A 6 -0.85 2.65 -7.68
N GLY A 7 -1.66 1.61 -7.53
CA GLY A 7 -1.75 0.52 -8.50
C GLY A 7 -2.96 -0.37 -8.27
N THR A 8 -3.01 -1.46 -9.01
CA THR A 8 -4.04 -2.50 -8.89
C THR A 8 -3.38 -3.86 -8.78
N VAL A 9 -3.81 -4.67 -7.81
CA VAL A 9 -3.37 -6.06 -7.67
C VAL A 9 -3.99 -6.90 -8.78
N LEU A 10 -3.18 -7.69 -9.48
CA LEU A 10 -3.59 -8.43 -10.68
C LEU A 10 -4.12 -9.84 -10.38
N ILE A 11 -3.49 -10.54 -9.42
CA ILE A 11 -3.78 -11.93 -9.11
C ILE A 11 -3.74 -12.19 -7.59
N GLY A 12 -4.25 -13.34 -7.16
CA GLY A 12 -4.30 -13.73 -5.75
C GLY A 12 -5.58 -13.32 -5.04
N GLU A 13 -5.56 -13.39 -3.70
CA GLU A 13 -6.72 -13.10 -2.85
C GLU A 13 -7.25 -11.66 -3.02
N TYR A 14 -6.33 -10.71 -3.23
CA TYR A 14 -6.65 -9.29 -3.39
C TYR A 14 -6.78 -8.86 -4.85
N ALA A 15 -6.99 -9.78 -5.80
CA ALA A 15 -7.11 -9.43 -7.22
C ALA A 15 -8.20 -8.38 -7.45
N GLY A 16 -7.85 -7.32 -8.20
CA GLY A 16 -8.71 -6.18 -8.47
C GLY A 16 -8.71 -5.09 -7.40
N TRP A 17 -8.06 -5.30 -6.25
CA TRP A 17 -7.97 -4.28 -5.21
C TRP A 17 -7.02 -3.16 -5.61
N THR A 18 -7.34 -1.94 -5.18
CA THR A 18 -6.46 -0.79 -5.30
C THR A 18 -5.43 -0.84 -4.19
N ILE A 19 -4.18 -0.60 -4.55
CA ILE A 19 -3.07 -0.43 -3.63
C ILE A 19 -2.60 1.02 -3.67
N GLU A 20 -2.43 1.64 -2.51
CA GLU A 20 -1.92 3.00 -2.36
C GLU A 20 -0.80 3.03 -1.32
N ILE A 21 0.29 3.71 -1.66
CA ILE A 21 1.43 3.91 -0.78
C ILE A 21 1.52 5.38 -0.42
N GLN A 22 1.59 5.65 0.87
CA GLN A 22 1.80 7.00 1.39
C GLN A 22 3.13 7.10 2.15
N ASP A 23 3.86 8.18 1.91
CA ASP A 23 5.02 8.58 2.69
C ASP A 23 4.57 9.48 3.84
N ASP A 24 4.81 9.02 5.07
CA ASP A 24 4.56 9.79 6.29
C ASP A 24 5.84 10.04 7.11
N ARG A 25 7.03 9.94 6.52
CA ARG A 25 8.29 10.14 7.24
C ARG A 25 8.42 11.49 7.93
N ALA A 26 7.83 12.53 7.34
CA ALA A 26 7.79 13.88 7.90
C ALA A 26 6.48 14.20 8.62
N GLY A 27 5.58 13.22 8.75
CA GLY A 27 4.30 13.35 9.43
C GLY A 27 4.34 12.92 10.89
N GLU A 28 3.17 12.70 11.46
CA GLU A 28 3.00 12.45 12.90
C GLU A 28 3.48 11.07 13.31
N THR A 29 3.26 10.05 12.48
CA THR A 29 3.62 8.67 12.82
C THR A 29 5.00 8.27 12.30
N GLY A 30 5.51 8.98 11.29
CA GLY A 30 6.73 8.60 10.61
C GLY A 30 6.51 7.41 9.67
N GLY A 31 7.54 7.01 8.91
CA GLY A 31 7.49 5.80 8.08
C GLY A 31 6.54 5.90 6.87
N TYR A 32 5.85 4.80 6.57
CA TYR A 32 5.05 4.61 5.37
C TYR A 32 3.76 3.87 5.67
N TYR A 33 2.72 4.17 4.90
CA TYR A 33 1.48 3.42 4.90
C TYR A 33 1.26 2.70 3.58
N LEU A 34 0.71 1.49 3.69
CA LEU A 34 0.14 0.71 2.61
C LEU A 34 -1.36 0.61 2.84
N PHE A 35 -2.15 1.09 1.89
CA PHE A 35 -3.60 0.92 1.89
C PHE A 35 -3.97 -0.08 0.79
N MET A 36 -4.82 -1.04 1.13
CA MET A 36 -5.42 -1.99 0.19
C MET A 36 -6.93 -1.87 0.30
N VAL A 37 -7.59 -1.48 -0.80
CA VAL A 37 -9.01 -1.14 -0.83
C VAL A 37 -9.70 -1.83 -2.00
N GLN A 38 -10.77 -2.57 -1.71
CA GLN A 38 -11.65 -3.16 -2.73
C GLN A 38 -12.78 -2.20 -3.12
N ASP A 39 -13.43 -1.63 -2.12
CA ASP A 39 -14.58 -0.74 -2.20
C ASP A 39 -14.64 0.15 -0.94
N GLU A 40 -15.67 0.99 -0.81
CA GLU A 40 -15.80 1.94 0.29
C GLU A 40 -15.92 1.29 1.69
N SER A 41 -16.25 0.00 1.78
CA SER A 41 -16.48 -0.72 3.03
C SER A 41 -15.43 -1.80 3.32
N ASN A 42 -14.68 -2.23 2.31
CA ASN A 42 -13.69 -3.30 2.40
C ASN A 42 -12.29 -2.79 2.07
N GLY A 43 -11.45 -2.76 3.09
CA GLY A 43 -10.06 -2.40 2.96
C GLY A 43 -9.32 -2.55 4.28
N PHE A 44 -8.00 -2.49 4.22
CA PHE A 44 -7.15 -2.41 5.38
C PHE A 44 -5.94 -1.54 5.08
N ASP A 45 -5.36 -1.00 6.14
CA ASP A 45 -4.09 -0.30 6.11
C ASP A 45 -3.03 -1.06 6.91
N SER A 46 -1.78 -0.84 6.55
CA SER A 46 -0.62 -1.34 7.26
C SER A 46 0.44 -0.25 7.32
N TRP A 47 0.96 -0.02 8.52
CA TRP A 47 2.04 0.93 8.76
C TRP A 47 3.39 0.23 8.85
N PHE A 48 4.40 0.85 8.26
CA PHE A 48 5.77 0.35 8.25
C PHE A 48 6.73 1.47 8.62
N GLU A 49 7.59 1.24 9.60
CA GLU A 49 8.61 2.21 9.99
C GLU A 49 9.62 2.44 8.85
N ARG A 50 9.94 1.38 8.09
CA ARG A 50 11.02 1.36 7.10
C ARG A 50 10.55 0.93 5.72
N ILE A 51 11.18 1.49 4.68
CA ILE A 51 10.80 1.24 3.29
C ILE A 51 11.06 -0.21 2.88
N GLU A 52 12.06 -0.86 3.46
CA GLU A 52 12.42 -2.24 3.13
C GLU A 52 11.33 -3.23 3.57
N GLN A 53 10.67 -2.98 4.70
CA GLN A 53 9.56 -3.80 5.18
C GLN A 53 8.34 -3.65 4.27
N LEU A 54 8.03 -2.42 3.88
CA LEU A 54 6.98 -2.12 2.90
C LEU A 54 7.27 -2.79 1.55
N GLN A 55 8.50 -2.69 1.06
CA GLN A 55 8.92 -3.31 -0.19
C GLN A 55 8.81 -4.83 -0.16
N GLN A 56 9.15 -5.46 0.98
CA GLN A 56 8.94 -6.89 1.16
C GLN A 56 7.46 -7.26 1.03
N GLN A 57 6.57 -6.54 1.73
CA GLN A 57 5.12 -6.77 1.63
C GLN A 57 4.61 -6.64 0.20
N ILE A 58 5.06 -5.59 -0.51
CA ILE A 58 4.67 -5.35 -1.91
C ILE A 58 5.21 -6.44 -2.83
N SER A 59 6.40 -6.99 -2.55
CA SER A 59 7.02 -8.01 -3.40
C SER A 59 6.26 -9.34 -3.44
N GLU A 60 5.37 -9.57 -2.47
CA GLU A 60 4.48 -10.72 -2.42
C GLU A 60 3.22 -10.53 -3.28
N LEU A 61 3.00 -9.31 -3.80
CA LEU A 61 1.86 -8.95 -4.63
C LEU A 61 2.29 -8.76 -6.09
N ASP A 62 1.47 -9.22 -7.01
CA ASP A 62 1.58 -8.86 -8.42
C ASP A 62 0.75 -7.61 -8.68
N VAL A 63 1.42 -6.46 -8.84
CA VAL A 63 0.79 -5.15 -8.93
C VAL A 63 1.08 -4.48 -10.27
N ARG A 64 0.02 -4.06 -10.95
CA ARG A 64 0.11 -3.09 -12.03
C ARG A 64 0.06 -1.68 -11.46
N TRP A 65 1.20 -1.00 -11.49
CA TRP A 65 1.33 0.39 -11.05
C TRP A 65 0.78 1.36 -12.09
N ASN A 66 0.25 2.50 -11.62
CA ASN A 66 -0.21 3.61 -12.44
C ASN A 66 0.89 4.63 -12.74
#